data_AF-A0A5C3M5M2-F1
#
_entry.id   AF-A0A5C3M5M2-F1
#
_cell.length_a   1.000
_cell.length_b   1.000
_cell.length_c   1.000
_cell.angle_alpha   90.00
_cell.angle_beta   90.00
_cell.angle_gamma   90.00
#
_symmetry.space_group_name_H-M   'P 1'
#
loop_
_entity.id
_entity.type
_entity.pdbx_description
1 polymer ?
#
loop_
_entity_poly.entity_id
_entity_poly.type
_entity_poly.pdbx_seq_one_letter_code
_entity_poly.pdbx_strand_id
1 'polypeptide(L)'
;MLSFPAQNWQKAAVAVSRTKGTHPGSRFGRTASLIVPRVYLSDAYTATNDEELVRLGITHVISVIEYVLDIPKCIEDSNKLHIRLHDHPQADLLAHLDETTNFIQSALSENKTNKVLVHCFQGISRSATVVCAYLIATTDKTAPDSIAFVKAQRGIVCPNSGFQKQLGEYASKFIGNRAGRAATPLARLSVSIADRIKSLRGGTVPSTVVGT
;
A
#
# COMPACT_ATOMS: atom_id res chain seq x y z
N MET A 1 36.68 -17.44 18.29
CA MET A 1 35.31 -17.11 18.73
C MET A 1 34.99 -15.70 18.27
N LEU A 2 34.31 -15.55 17.12
CA LEU A 2 33.88 -14.25 16.62
C LEU A 2 32.53 -13.92 17.26
N SER A 3 32.53 -12.94 18.16
CA SER A 3 31.32 -12.38 18.77
C SER A 3 30.75 -11.32 17.82
N PHE A 4 29.54 -11.55 17.31
CA PHE A 4 28.77 -10.54 16.59
C PHE A 4 27.96 -9.72 17.62
N PRO A 5 28.00 -8.38 17.60
CA PRO A 5 27.18 -7.59 18.50
C PRO A 5 25.70 -7.70 18.09
N ALA A 6 24.91 -8.31 18.97
CA ALA A 6 23.47 -8.39 18.83
C ALA A 6 22.81 -7.00 18.92
N GLN A 7 21.98 -6.70 17.92
CA GLN A 7 20.63 -6.12 18.03
C GLN A 7 20.44 -4.86 18.90
N ASN A 8 20.59 -3.68 18.29
CA ASN A 8 20.07 -2.41 18.83
C ASN A 8 18.74 -1.93 18.20
N TRP A 9 18.05 -2.78 17.41
CA TRP A 9 16.78 -2.39 16.79
C TRP A 9 15.61 -2.34 17.79
N GLN A 10 15.65 -3.14 18.86
CA GLN A 10 14.59 -3.16 19.88
C GLN A 10 14.49 -1.82 20.63
N LYS A 11 15.62 -1.15 20.89
CA LYS A 11 15.65 0.19 21.52
C LYS A 11 15.11 1.28 20.59
N ALA A 12 15.36 1.17 19.28
CA ALA A 12 14.81 2.08 18.28
C ALA A 12 13.29 1.91 18.12
N ALA A 13 12.77 0.67 18.17
CA ALA A 13 11.34 0.39 18.08
C ALA A 13 10.52 0.92 19.26
N VAL A 14 11.10 0.91 20.47
CA VAL A 14 10.48 1.45 21.69
C VAL A 14 10.46 2.99 21.67
N ALA A 15 11.50 3.64 21.16
CA ALA A 15 11.56 5.11 21.09
C ALA A 15 10.50 5.70 20.13
N VAL A 16 10.17 5.01 19.04
CA VAL A 16 9.11 5.42 18.09
C VAL A 16 7.70 5.28 18.70
N SER A 17 7.54 4.52 19.79
CA SER A 17 6.23 4.25 20.40
C SER A 17 5.67 5.39 21.25
N ARG A 18 6.37 6.52 21.39
CA ARG A 18 6.03 7.58 22.36
C ARG A 18 5.54 8.90 21.79
N THR A 19 5.46 9.07 20.47
CA THR A 19 4.89 10.28 19.88
C THR A 19 3.49 10.01 19.34
N LYS A 20 2.47 10.34 20.16
CA LYS A 20 1.13 10.66 19.65
C LYS A 20 1.27 11.92 18.80
N GLY A 21 1.49 11.73 17.50
CA GLY A 21 1.68 12.81 16.54
C GLY A 21 1.12 12.42 15.19
N THR A 22 -0.19 12.56 15.03
CA THR A 22 -0.87 12.53 13.72
C THR A 22 -0.51 13.80 12.96
N HIS A 23 0.65 13.80 12.30
CA HIS A 23 0.95 14.80 11.28
C HIS A 23 0.47 14.28 9.91
N PRO A 24 -0.43 15.01 9.22
CA PRO A 24 -0.75 14.72 7.83
C PRO A 24 0.49 15.04 7.00
N GLY A 25 1.31 14.02 6.73
CA GLY A 25 2.57 14.17 6.00
C GLY A 25 3.78 13.42 6.56
N SER A 26 3.65 12.65 7.65
CA SER A 26 4.76 11.83 8.13
C SER A 26 5.10 10.73 7.12
N ARG A 27 6.21 10.91 6.38
CA ARG A 27 6.78 9.91 5.46
C ARG A 27 7.32 8.65 6.16
N PHE A 28 7.28 8.63 7.50
CA PHE A 28 7.84 7.61 8.38
C PHE A 28 6.87 7.18 9.52
N GLY A 29 5.56 7.45 9.37
CA GLY A 29 4.55 7.16 10.39
C GLY A 29 4.00 5.74 10.34
N ARG A 30 3.64 5.19 11.52
CA ARG A 30 2.83 3.97 11.68
C ARG A 30 1.37 4.23 11.26
N THR A 31 1.18 4.50 9.98
CA THR A 31 -0.11 4.82 9.38
C THR A 31 -0.23 4.12 8.03
N ALA A 32 -1.46 3.80 7.63
CA ALA A 32 -1.73 3.29 6.30
C ALA A 32 -1.56 4.41 5.25
N SER A 33 -0.85 4.10 4.17
CA SER A 33 -0.67 5.00 3.03
C SER A 33 -1.67 4.63 1.95
N LEU A 34 -2.48 5.59 1.50
CA LEU A 34 -3.30 5.41 0.29
C LEU A 34 -2.36 5.39 -0.93
N ILE A 35 -2.33 4.28 -1.67
CA ILE A 35 -1.43 4.13 -2.82
C ILE A 35 -2.16 4.53 -4.11
N VAL A 36 -3.34 3.96 -4.32
CA VAL A 36 -4.27 4.29 -5.39
C VAL A 36 -5.69 4.24 -4.83
N PRO A 37 -6.72 4.80 -5.50
CA PRO A 37 -8.07 4.82 -4.96
C PRO A 37 -8.50 3.45 -4.43
N ARG A 38 -8.88 3.42 -3.14
CA ARG A 38 -9.37 2.23 -2.42
C ARG A 38 -8.32 1.14 -2.14
N VAL A 39 -7.03 1.35 -2.42
CA VAL A 39 -5.93 0.43 -2.07
C VAL A 39 -4.93 1.10 -1.13
N TYR A 40 -4.76 0.50 0.04
CA TYR A 40 -3.91 0.99 1.12
C TYR A 40 -2.74 0.04 1.38
N LEU A 41 -1.65 0.58 1.88
CA LEU A 41 -0.48 -0.18 2.32
C LEU A 41 -0.05 0.23 3.73
N SER A 42 0.21 -0.74 4.60
CA SER A 42 0.65 -0.47 5.98
C SER A 42 1.62 -1.51 6.56
N ASP A 43 2.00 -1.28 7.81
CA ASP A 43 2.60 -2.25 8.73
C ASP A 43 1.55 -3.09 9.47
N ALA A 44 2.02 -4.08 10.24
CA ALA A 44 1.17 -4.98 11.01
C ALA A 44 0.45 -4.27 12.16
N TYR A 45 1.11 -3.31 12.82
CA TYR A 45 0.51 -2.57 13.94
C TYR A 45 -0.75 -1.81 13.51
N THR A 46 -0.70 -1.19 12.33
CA THR A 46 -1.85 -0.51 11.72
C THR A 46 -2.94 -1.51 11.33
N ALA A 47 -2.56 -2.66 10.77
CA ALA A 47 -3.51 -3.68 10.32
C ALA A 47 -4.25 -4.37 11.48
N THR A 48 -3.67 -4.37 12.69
CA THR A 48 -4.30 -4.91 13.90
C THR A 48 -5.06 -3.86 14.72
N ASN A 49 -5.18 -2.62 14.24
CA ASN A 49 -5.87 -1.55 14.95
C ASN A 49 -7.32 -1.40 14.41
N ASP A 50 -8.28 -1.88 15.18
CA ASP A 50 -9.72 -1.87 14.83
C ASP A 50 -10.23 -0.45 14.53
N GLU A 51 -9.93 0.51 15.40
CA GLU A 51 -10.35 1.91 15.22
C GLU A 51 -9.83 2.49 13.91
N GLU A 52 -8.58 2.19 13.55
CA GLU A 52 -7.97 2.67 12.32
C GLU A 52 -8.57 2.01 11.08
N LEU A 53 -8.84 0.71 11.12
CA LEU A 53 -9.52 0.00 10.03
C LEU A 53 -10.92 0.58 9.78
N VAL A 54 -11.69 0.78 10.85
CA VAL A 54 -13.03 1.39 10.78
C VAL A 54 -12.95 2.83 10.27
N ARG A 55 -12.03 3.64 10.80
CA ARG A 55 -11.85 5.04 10.38
C ARG A 55 -11.49 5.17 8.90
N LEU A 56 -10.66 4.27 8.38
CA LEU A 56 -10.30 4.23 6.96
C LEU A 56 -11.40 3.59 6.10
N GLY A 57 -12.34 2.86 6.71
CA GLY A 57 -13.36 2.07 6.03
C GLY A 57 -12.78 0.89 5.28
N ILE A 58 -11.75 0.25 5.84
CA ILE A 58 -11.16 -0.97 5.26
C ILE A 58 -12.18 -2.10 5.34
N THR A 59 -12.34 -2.81 4.24
CA THR A 59 -13.29 -3.93 4.11
C THR A 59 -12.59 -5.27 3.90
N HIS A 60 -11.36 -5.24 3.39
CA HIS A 60 -10.60 -6.38 2.95
C HIS A 60 -9.14 -6.22 3.37
N VAL A 61 -8.51 -7.32 3.79
CA VAL A 61 -7.11 -7.31 4.26
C VAL A 61 -6.32 -8.42 3.61
N ILE A 62 -5.15 -8.08 3.07
CA ILE A 62 -4.12 -9.05 2.67
C ILE A 62 -2.96 -8.96 3.66
N SER A 63 -2.70 -10.05 4.38
CA SER A 63 -1.55 -10.22 5.26
C SER A 63 -0.45 -10.97 4.53
N VAL A 64 0.73 -10.38 4.37
CA VAL A 64 1.91 -11.04 3.81
C VAL A 64 2.99 -11.13 4.87
N ILE A 65 2.83 -12.11 5.76
CA ILE A 65 3.67 -12.27 6.96
C ILE A 65 3.71 -13.74 7.39
N GLU A 66 4.81 -14.19 7.98
CA GLU A 66 5.08 -15.60 8.27
C GLU A 66 4.17 -16.22 9.35
N TYR A 67 3.62 -15.40 10.24
CA TYR A 67 2.74 -15.82 11.34
C TYR A 67 1.33 -15.23 11.19
N VAL A 68 0.36 -15.84 11.87
CA VAL A 68 -1.02 -15.33 11.91
C VAL A 68 -1.09 -14.13 12.84
N LEU A 69 -1.76 -13.07 12.37
CA LEU A 69 -2.11 -11.92 13.18
C LEU A 69 -3.61 -11.96 13.47
N ASP A 70 -3.99 -11.49 14.65
CA ASP A 70 -5.39 -11.29 15.00
C ASP A 70 -5.89 -10.02 14.30
N ILE A 71 -6.38 -10.19 13.06
CA ILE A 71 -7.00 -9.10 12.30
C ILE A 71 -8.37 -8.80 12.94
N PRO A 72 -8.67 -7.53 13.26
CA PRO A 72 -9.89 -7.15 13.96
C PRO A 72 -11.16 -7.70 13.31
N LYS A 73 -12.14 -8.02 14.15
CA LYS A 73 -13.42 -8.63 13.75
C LYS A 73 -14.31 -7.70 12.91
N CYS A 74 -13.99 -6.41 12.81
CA CYS A 74 -14.64 -5.53 11.84
C CYS A 74 -14.39 -5.95 10.38
N ILE A 75 -13.41 -6.82 10.15
CA ILE A 75 -13.16 -7.49 8.87
C ILE A 75 -13.70 -8.92 8.97
N GLU A 76 -14.63 -9.26 8.09
CA GLU A 76 -15.16 -10.61 7.95
C GLU A 76 -14.07 -11.60 7.51
N ASP A 77 -14.16 -12.86 7.94
CA ASP A 77 -13.16 -13.88 7.61
C ASP A 77 -13.05 -14.14 6.10
N SER A 78 -14.16 -14.02 5.36
CA SER A 78 -14.18 -14.11 3.90
C SER A 78 -13.38 -13.00 3.21
N ASN A 79 -13.13 -11.89 3.91
CA ASN A 79 -12.46 -10.71 3.36
C ASN A 79 -10.99 -10.63 3.80
N LYS A 80 -10.44 -11.74 4.32
CA LYS A 80 -9.05 -11.87 4.74
C LYS A 80 -8.32 -12.84 3.83
N LEU A 81 -7.17 -12.42 3.32
CA LEU A 81 -6.22 -13.29 2.62
C LEU A 81 -4.88 -13.29 3.37
N HIS A 82 -4.36 -14.46 3.71
CA HIS A 82 -3.08 -14.59 4.41
C HIS A 82 -2.07 -15.40 3.61
N ILE A 83 -1.02 -14.72 3.14
CA ILE A 83 0.15 -15.32 2.51
C ILE A 83 1.26 -15.46 3.55
N ARG A 84 1.57 -16.70 3.94
CA ARG A 84 2.62 -17.01 4.92
C ARG A 84 4.00 -16.99 4.27
N LEU A 85 4.70 -15.88 4.39
CA LEU A 85 5.96 -15.69 3.67
C LEU A 85 6.96 -14.80 4.42
N HIS A 86 8.22 -15.26 4.51
CA HIS A 86 9.33 -14.50 5.09
C HIS A 86 9.81 -13.38 4.16
N ASP A 87 10.31 -12.28 4.73
CA ASP A 87 10.95 -11.21 3.96
C ASP A 87 12.39 -11.56 3.58
N HIS A 88 12.55 -12.59 2.74
CA HIS A 88 13.84 -13.09 2.33
C HIS A 88 13.96 -13.09 0.80
N PRO A 89 15.12 -12.73 0.20
CA PRO A 89 15.31 -12.73 -1.25
C PRO A 89 15.08 -14.08 -1.96
N GLN A 90 15.13 -15.18 -1.22
CA GLN A 90 14.86 -16.53 -1.76
C GLN A 90 13.42 -17.00 -1.55
N ALA A 91 12.59 -16.24 -0.82
CA ALA A 91 11.19 -16.61 -0.65
C ALA A 91 10.44 -16.40 -1.97
N ASP A 92 9.57 -17.35 -2.33
CA ASP A 92 8.83 -17.31 -3.58
C ASP A 92 7.51 -16.54 -3.44
N LEU A 93 7.60 -15.21 -3.50
CA LEU A 93 6.40 -14.36 -3.50
C LEU A 93 5.73 -14.32 -4.88
N LEU A 94 6.49 -14.61 -5.95
CA LEU A 94 6.01 -14.66 -7.34
C LEU A 94 4.82 -15.61 -7.49
N ALA A 95 4.88 -16.79 -6.87
CA ALA A 95 3.81 -17.79 -6.89
C ALA A 95 2.45 -17.26 -6.35
N HIS A 96 2.46 -16.21 -5.52
CA HIS A 96 1.26 -15.64 -4.89
C HIS A 96 0.81 -14.32 -5.51
N LEU A 97 1.55 -13.77 -6.49
CA LEU A 97 1.22 -12.46 -7.05
C LEU A 97 -0.08 -12.47 -7.84
N ASP A 98 -0.42 -13.55 -8.54
CA ASP A 98 -1.70 -13.66 -9.25
C ASP A 98 -2.88 -13.77 -8.28
N GLU A 99 -2.76 -14.62 -7.24
CA GLU A 99 -3.77 -14.77 -6.19
C GLU A 99 -4.07 -13.43 -5.49
N THR A 100 -3.03 -12.75 -5.01
CA THR A 100 -3.18 -11.47 -4.30
C THR A 100 -3.70 -10.36 -5.21
N THR A 101 -3.25 -10.31 -6.47
CA THR A 101 -3.75 -9.35 -7.45
C THR A 101 -5.23 -9.57 -7.78
N ASN A 102 -5.64 -10.83 -7.94
CA ASN A 102 -7.04 -11.20 -8.18
C ASN A 102 -7.91 -10.86 -6.98
N PHE A 103 -7.44 -11.12 -5.76
CA PHE A 103 -8.16 -10.74 -4.54
C PHE A 103 -8.44 -9.23 -4.49
N ILE A 104 -7.44 -8.39 -4.79
CA ILE A 104 -7.63 -6.93 -4.84
C ILE A 104 -8.66 -6.56 -5.91
N GLN A 105 -8.54 -7.11 -7.12
CA GLN A 105 -9.46 -6.79 -8.22
C GLN A 105 -10.90 -7.21 -7.93
N SER A 106 -11.11 -8.43 -7.43
CA SER A 106 -12.42 -8.96 -7.06
C SER A 106 -13.07 -8.13 -5.95
N ALA A 107 -12.33 -7.82 -4.88
CA ALA A 107 -12.84 -6.97 -3.80
C ALA A 107 -13.25 -5.58 -4.30
N LEU A 108 -12.47 -4.98 -5.20
CA LEU A 108 -12.75 -3.63 -5.71
C LEU A 108 -13.88 -3.58 -6.76
N SER A 109 -14.14 -4.68 -7.46
CA SER A 109 -15.21 -4.80 -8.47
C SER A 109 -16.56 -5.19 -7.85
N GLU A 110 -16.55 -5.94 -6.75
CA GLU A 110 -17.74 -6.34 -5.99
C GLU A 110 -18.55 -5.14 -5.53
N ASN A 111 -17.91 -4.13 -4.93
CA ASN A 111 -18.60 -2.94 -4.45
C ASN A 111 -17.73 -1.68 -4.56
N LYS A 112 -18.35 -0.56 -4.96
CA LYS A 112 -17.70 0.76 -5.08
C LYS A 112 -17.17 1.28 -3.74
N THR A 113 -17.73 0.87 -2.61
CA THR A 113 -17.28 1.27 -1.27
C THR A 113 -16.14 0.43 -0.71
N ASN A 114 -15.86 -0.74 -1.31
CA ASN A 114 -14.82 -1.64 -0.81
C ASN A 114 -13.44 -0.99 -0.87
N LYS A 115 -12.67 -1.17 0.20
CA LYS A 115 -11.27 -0.75 0.31
C LYS A 115 -10.43 -1.91 0.82
N VAL A 116 -9.27 -2.08 0.19
CA VAL A 116 -8.33 -3.17 0.47
C VAL A 116 -7.09 -2.62 1.15
N LEU A 117 -6.68 -3.23 2.26
CA LEU A 117 -5.42 -2.98 2.95
C LEU A 117 -4.45 -4.13 2.70
N VAL A 118 -3.26 -3.84 2.21
CA VAL A 118 -2.17 -4.81 2.08
C VAL A 118 -1.10 -4.50 3.10
N HIS A 119 -0.75 -5.45 3.96
CA HIS A 119 0.25 -5.23 4.99
C HIS A 119 1.23 -6.41 5.11
N CYS A 120 2.38 -6.11 5.70
CA CYS A 120 3.33 -7.10 6.18
C CYS A 120 3.78 -6.70 7.58
N PHE A 121 4.97 -7.09 8.04
CA PHE A 121 5.45 -6.64 9.35
C PHE A 121 5.68 -5.13 9.40
N GLN A 122 6.46 -4.57 8.46
CA GLN A 122 6.89 -3.16 8.48
C GLN A 122 6.25 -2.29 7.39
N GLY A 123 5.56 -2.89 6.43
CA GLY A 123 5.06 -2.15 5.25
C GLY A 123 6.18 -1.59 4.37
N ILE A 124 7.29 -2.34 4.22
CA ILE A 124 8.49 -1.91 3.47
C ILE A 124 8.68 -2.75 2.20
N SER A 125 8.66 -4.08 2.33
CA SER A 125 9.08 -5.02 1.28
C SER A 125 7.93 -5.91 0.80
N ARG A 126 7.58 -6.99 1.51
CA ARG A 126 6.52 -7.96 1.11
C ARG A 126 5.20 -7.33 0.62
N SER A 127 4.56 -6.50 1.44
CA SER A 127 3.29 -5.85 1.07
C SER A 127 3.46 -4.85 -0.07
N ALA A 128 4.61 -4.16 -0.13
CA ALA A 128 4.92 -3.26 -1.24
C ALA A 128 5.07 -4.03 -2.55
N THR A 129 5.70 -5.20 -2.52
CA THR A 129 5.78 -6.10 -3.69
C THR A 129 4.40 -6.49 -4.18
N VAL A 130 3.48 -6.91 -3.30
CA VAL A 130 2.11 -7.25 -3.69
C VAL A 130 1.37 -6.06 -4.32
N VAL A 131 1.48 -4.87 -3.74
CA VAL A 131 0.86 -3.67 -4.33
C VAL A 131 1.50 -3.29 -5.66
N CYS A 132 2.82 -3.45 -5.82
CA CYS A 132 3.50 -3.24 -7.10
C CYS A 132 3.00 -4.22 -8.16
N ALA A 133 2.83 -5.50 -7.81
CA ALA A 133 2.28 -6.51 -8.71
C ALA A 133 0.87 -6.16 -9.18
N TYR A 134 0.01 -5.72 -8.27
CA TYR A 134 -1.33 -5.21 -8.62
C TYR A 134 -1.26 -4.04 -9.62
N LEU A 135 -0.38 -3.08 -9.42
CA LEU A 135 -0.20 -1.96 -10.36
C LEU A 135 0.33 -2.44 -11.72
N ILE A 136 1.28 -3.38 -11.76
CA ILE A 136 1.79 -3.96 -13.00
C ILE A 136 0.68 -4.69 -13.77
N ALA A 137 -0.20 -5.41 -13.06
CA ALA A 137 -1.29 -6.16 -13.69
C ALA A 137 -2.41 -5.26 -14.21
N THR A 138 -2.70 -4.14 -13.54
CA THR A 138 -3.86 -3.27 -13.82
C THR A 138 -3.52 -1.96 -14.54
N THR A 139 -2.24 -1.69 -14.77
CA THR A 139 -1.76 -0.48 -15.46
C THR A 139 -0.64 -0.81 -16.44
N ASP A 140 -0.10 0.21 -17.10
CA ASP A 140 1.04 0.08 -18.01
C ASP A 140 2.41 0.26 -17.32
N LYS A 141 2.43 0.29 -15.99
CA LYS A 141 3.68 0.47 -15.23
C LYS A 141 4.60 -0.73 -15.37
N THR A 142 5.88 -0.45 -15.61
CA THR A 142 6.93 -1.45 -15.48
C THR A 142 7.20 -1.78 -14.00
N ALA A 143 7.96 -2.84 -13.72
CA ALA A 143 8.35 -3.16 -12.36
C ALA A 143 9.09 -1.99 -11.66
N PRO A 144 10.14 -1.37 -12.26
CA PRO A 144 10.76 -0.18 -11.69
C PRO A 144 9.80 0.99 -11.46
N ASP A 145 8.91 1.28 -12.42
CA ASP A 145 7.96 2.38 -12.31
C ASP A 145 6.93 2.15 -11.21
N SER A 146 6.48 0.90 -11.04
CA SER A 146 5.55 0.53 -9.97
C SER A 146 6.20 0.75 -8.59
N ILE A 147 7.45 0.32 -8.40
CA ILE A 147 8.19 0.51 -7.15
C ILE A 147 8.38 2.01 -6.88
N ALA A 148 8.82 2.78 -7.88
CA ALA A 148 9.00 4.22 -7.76
C ALA A 148 7.69 4.94 -7.39
N PHE A 149 6.58 4.53 -8.02
CA PHE A 149 5.25 5.07 -7.72
C PHE A 149 4.81 4.79 -6.29
N VAL A 150 4.89 3.53 -5.84
CA VAL A 150 4.49 3.15 -4.47
C VAL A 150 5.39 3.84 -3.44
N LYS A 151 6.69 3.97 -3.73
CA LYS A 151 7.65 4.69 -2.89
C LYS A 151 7.37 6.18 -2.78
N ALA A 152 6.84 6.81 -3.83
CA ALA A 152 6.42 8.21 -3.77
C ALA A 152 5.25 8.43 -2.78
N GLN A 153 4.36 7.43 -2.63
CA GLN A 153 3.25 7.49 -1.67
C GLN A 153 3.68 7.05 -0.26
N ARG A 154 4.61 6.10 -0.15
CA ARG A 154 5.19 5.64 1.12
C ARG A 154 6.71 5.57 1.01
N GLY A 155 7.40 6.59 1.53
CA GLY A 155 8.84 6.81 1.35
C GLY A 155 9.76 5.68 1.83
N ILE A 156 9.30 4.85 2.77
CA ILE A 156 10.05 3.71 3.31
C ILE A 156 10.03 2.46 2.43
N VAL A 157 9.28 2.46 1.33
CA VAL A 157 9.15 1.31 0.44
C VAL A 157 10.51 0.95 -0.15
N CYS A 158 10.88 -0.31 0.05
CA CYS A 158 12.11 -0.90 -0.43
C CYS A 158 11.96 -2.43 -0.46
N PRO A 159 11.35 -3.01 -1.52
CA PRO A 159 11.34 -4.45 -1.72
C PRO A 159 12.75 -5.02 -1.69
N ASN A 160 12.92 -6.20 -1.09
CA ASN A 160 14.22 -6.88 -1.14
C ASN A 160 14.61 -7.24 -2.59
N SER A 161 15.89 -7.52 -2.81
CA SER A 161 16.43 -7.75 -4.16
C SER A 161 15.80 -8.95 -4.89
N GLY A 162 15.39 -10.01 -4.17
CA GLY A 162 14.70 -11.15 -4.73
C GLY A 162 13.30 -10.78 -5.23
N PHE A 163 12.54 -10.04 -4.42
CA PHE A 163 11.22 -9.56 -4.80
C PHE A 163 11.25 -8.55 -5.95
N GLN A 164 12.29 -7.71 -6.05
CA GLN A 164 12.48 -6.84 -7.22
C GLN A 164 12.67 -7.66 -8.51
N LYS A 165 13.44 -8.75 -8.47
CA LYS A 165 13.59 -9.67 -9.62
C LYS A 165 12.27 -10.35 -9.96
N GLN A 166 11.58 -10.87 -8.95
CA GLN A 166 10.27 -11.51 -9.13
C GLN A 166 9.21 -10.55 -9.70
N LEU A 167 9.24 -9.26 -9.37
CA LEU A 167 8.37 -8.26 -10.02
C LEU A 167 8.70 -8.09 -11.51
N GLY A 168 9.98 -8.14 -11.88
CA GLY A 168 10.40 -8.14 -13.28
C GLY A 168 9.88 -9.36 -14.04
N GLU A 169 9.99 -10.54 -13.43
CA GLU A 169 9.44 -11.79 -13.96
C GLU A 169 7.91 -11.71 -14.08
N TYR A 170 7.23 -11.19 -13.06
CA TYR A 170 5.78 -10.98 -13.08
C TYR A 170 5.35 -10.03 -14.20
N ALA A 171 6.06 -8.92 -14.38
CA ALA A 171 5.79 -7.95 -15.43
C ALA A 171 5.94 -8.52 -16.84
N SER A 172 6.77 -9.55 -17.04
CA SER A 172 6.98 -10.19 -18.34
C SER A 172 5.70 -10.81 -18.91
N LYS A 173 4.80 -11.29 -18.03
CA LYS A 173 3.46 -11.83 -18.39
C LYS A 173 2.59 -10.82 -19.15
N PHE A 174 2.92 -9.53 -19.07
CA PHE A 174 2.08 -8.44 -19.56
C PHE A 174 2.70 -7.62 -20.70
N ILE A 175 3.93 -7.94 -21.14
CA ILE A 175 4.67 -7.18 -22.16
C ILE A 175 3.94 -7.16 -23.53
N GLY A 176 3.19 -8.21 -23.87
CA GLY A 176 2.42 -8.29 -25.13
C GLY A 176 0.98 -7.75 -25.06
N ASN A 177 0.44 -7.43 -23.88
CA ASN A 177 -0.97 -7.10 -23.69
C ASN A 177 -1.18 -5.63 -23.26
N ARG A 178 -0.20 -4.75 -23.49
CA ARG A 178 -0.27 -3.33 -23.10
C ARG A 178 -1.18 -2.49 -24.02
N ALA A 179 -1.26 -2.84 -25.31
CA ALA A 179 -2.06 -2.08 -26.28
C ALA A 179 -3.58 -2.35 -26.18
N GLY A 180 -4.00 -3.45 -25.56
CA GLY A 180 -5.41 -3.87 -25.44
C GLY A 180 -6.04 -3.69 -24.06
N ARG A 181 -5.27 -3.22 -23.07
CA ARG A 181 -5.78 -2.96 -21.72
C ARG A 181 -6.61 -1.69 -21.75
N ALA A 182 -7.91 -1.81 -21.50
CA ALA A 182 -8.72 -0.67 -21.13
C ALA A 182 -8.08 -0.04 -19.89
N ALA A 183 -7.36 1.05 -20.09
CA ALA A 183 -6.76 1.82 -19.01
C ALA A 183 -7.88 2.15 -18.02
N THR A 184 -7.87 1.54 -16.83
CA THR A 184 -8.61 2.12 -15.72
C THR A 184 -7.99 3.50 -15.56
N PRO A 185 -8.74 4.62 -15.61
CA PRO A 185 -8.15 5.95 -15.68
C PRO A 185 -7.53 6.35 -14.32
N LEU A 186 -6.42 5.70 -13.97
CA LEU A 186 -5.51 6.05 -12.88
C LEU A 186 -4.56 7.17 -13.32
N ALA A 187 -4.45 7.40 -14.64
CA ALA A 187 -3.55 8.36 -15.28
C ALA A 187 -3.88 9.85 -14.99
N ARG A 188 -4.99 10.18 -14.33
CA ARG A 188 -5.35 11.57 -13.97
C ARG A 188 -5.15 11.94 -12.49
N LEU A 189 -4.66 11.04 -11.64
CA LEU A 189 -4.66 11.26 -10.19
C LEU A 189 -3.28 11.47 -9.57
N SER A 190 -2.22 11.66 -10.36
CA SER A 190 -0.96 12.23 -9.85
C SER A 190 -1.10 13.74 -9.64
N VAL A 191 -2.06 14.13 -8.80
CA VAL A 191 -2.13 15.48 -8.27
C VAL A 191 -1.54 15.39 -6.88
N SER A 192 -0.34 15.94 -6.71
CA SER A 192 0.30 16.04 -5.40
C SER A 192 -0.68 16.63 -4.39
N ILE A 193 -0.63 16.21 -3.13
CA ILE A 193 -1.41 16.85 -2.05
C ILE A 193 -1.21 18.38 -2.06
N ALA A 194 -0.02 18.85 -2.47
CA ALA A 194 0.29 20.26 -2.66
C ALA A 194 -0.58 20.96 -3.71
N ASP A 195 -0.95 20.27 -4.79
CA ASP A 195 -1.76 20.82 -5.88
C ASP A 195 -3.25 20.86 -5.50
N ARG A 196 -3.74 19.91 -4.70
CA ARG A 196 -5.10 19.97 -4.10
C ARG A 196 -5.23 21.14 -3.12
N ILE A 197 -4.18 21.47 -2.37
CA ILE A 197 -4.19 22.63 -1.44
C ILE A 197 -4.19 23.96 -2.20
N LYS A 198 -3.52 24.06 -3.35
CA LYS A 198 -3.56 25.27 -4.20
C LYS A 198 -4.95 25.53 -4.79
N SER A 199 -5.64 24.49 -5.23
CA SER A 199 -7.02 24.61 -5.78
C SER A 199 -8.04 25.14 -4.76
N LEU A 200 -7.84 24.89 -3.46
CA LEU A 200 -8.76 25.35 -2.41
C LEU A 200 -8.53 26.82 -1.99
N ARG A 201 -7.40 27.42 -2.35
CA ARG A 201 -7.09 28.83 -2.03
C ARG A 201 -7.42 29.82 -3.16
N GLY A 202 -7.91 29.33 -4.30
CA GLY A 202 -8.21 30.14 -5.49
C GLY A 202 -9.66 30.59 -5.65
N GLY A 203 -10.56 30.27 -4.71
CA GLY A 203 -11.95 30.70 -4.77
C GLY A 203 -12.10 32.15 -4.30
N THR A 204 -12.07 33.10 -5.22
CA THR A 204 -12.46 34.49 -4.97
C THR A 204 -13.97 34.55 -4.68
N VAL A 205 -14.32 35.22 -3.58
CA VAL A 205 -15.71 35.53 -3.23
C VAL A 205 -16.21 36.61 -4.21
N PRO A 206 -17.36 36.44 -4.89
CA PRO A 206 -17.92 37.54 -5.67
C PRO A 206 -18.53 38.56 -4.71
N SER A 207 -18.00 39.79 -4.74
CA SER A 207 -18.62 40.96 -4.12
C SER A 207 -19.96 41.24 -4.80
N THR A 208 -21.06 41.08 -4.07
CA THR A 208 -22.36 41.59 -4.50
C THR A 208 -22.48 43.06 -4.10
N VAL A 209 -22.42 43.93 -5.10
CA VAL A 209 -22.79 45.36 -5.01
C VAL A 209 -24.06 45.55 -5.83
N VAL A 210 -25.20 45.85 -5.19
CA VAL A 210 -26.36 46.62 -5.71
C VAL A 210 -27.20 46.98 -4.46
N GLY A 211 -27.60 48.20 -4.13
CA GLY A 211 -27.74 49.43 -4.92
C GLY A 211 -29.21 49.70 -5.25
N THR A 212 -30.03 50.12 -4.28
CA THR A 212 -31.11 51.12 -4.38
C THR A 212 -31.72 51.37 -3.01
#